data_AF-A0A2R6KJK9-F1
#
_entry.id   AF-A0A2R6KJK9-F1
#
_cell.length_a   1.000
_cell.length_b   1.000
_cell.length_c   1.000
_cell.angle_alpha   90.00
_cell.angle_beta   90.00
_cell.angle_gamma   90.00
#
_symmetry.space_group_name_H-M   'P 1'
#
loop_
_entity.id
_entity.type
_entity.pdbx_description
1 polymer ?
#
loop_
_entity_poly.entity_id
_entity_poly.type
_entity_poly.pdbx_seq_one_letter_code
_entity_poly.pdbx_strand_id
1 'polypeptide(L)'
;RALLDHADRLERTDPVSKDTFFHLSGESAQRPEVLRHRKRLDRLDPRGDSVLLTEGNDADRFDECWNVQPPFGPFPTELADGYPLTAQVPERLDSPAYEAAAAGVRRLVEAHPDTAFTLAHDGWPASALAAVPERVDLWDLDEE
;
A
#
# COMPACT_ATOMS: atom_id res chain seq x y z
N ARG A 1 28.55 11.73 -4.15
CA ARG A 1 27.69 12.72 -3.47
C ARG A 1 27.59 13.95 -4.37
N ALA A 2 26.67 13.96 -5.36
CA ALA A 2 26.23 15.11 -6.16
C ALA A 2 25.38 14.68 -7.39
N LEU A 3 24.32 13.88 -7.18
CA LEU A 3 23.37 13.50 -8.25
C LEU A 3 21.94 13.33 -7.69
N LEU A 4 21.54 14.18 -6.74
CA LEU A 4 20.20 14.16 -6.15
C LEU A 4 19.47 15.51 -6.16
N ASP A 5 20.10 16.60 -6.61
CA ASP A 5 19.52 17.95 -6.51
C ASP A 5 18.75 18.44 -7.74
N HIS A 6 18.41 17.57 -8.69
CA HIS A 6 17.66 17.96 -9.90
C HIS A 6 16.44 17.07 -10.21
N ALA A 7 15.87 16.41 -9.20
CA ALA A 7 14.64 15.63 -9.36
C ALA A 7 13.40 16.50 -9.67
N ASP A 8 13.41 17.79 -9.30
CA ASP A 8 12.27 18.70 -9.46
C ASP A 8 12.04 19.21 -10.90
N ARG A 9 12.87 18.79 -11.86
CA ARG A 9 12.73 19.21 -13.28
C ARG A 9 12.32 18.09 -14.25
N LEU A 10 12.23 16.85 -13.78
CA LEU A 10 11.78 15.70 -14.58
C LEU A 10 10.25 15.48 -14.51
N GLU A 11 9.48 16.52 -14.17
CA GLU A 11 8.02 16.43 -14.01
C GLU A 11 7.24 16.76 -15.31
N ARG A 12 7.88 16.84 -16.48
CA ARG A 12 7.17 17.22 -17.72
C ARG A 12 7.36 16.37 -18.97
N THR A 13 8.13 15.29 -18.91
CA THR A 13 8.27 14.38 -20.06
C THR A 13 8.67 13.01 -19.57
N ASP A 14 7.71 12.23 -19.08
CA ASP A 14 7.87 10.78 -19.07
C ASP A 14 6.68 10.18 -19.84
N PRO A 15 6.92 9.63 -21.04
CA PRO A 15 5.86 9.16 -21.91
C PRO A 15 5.09 7.99 -21.29
N VAL A 16 3.76 8.12 -21.30
CA VAL A 16 2.81 7.01 -21.14
C VAL A 16 3.01 6.04 -22.32
N SER A 17 3.87 5.04 -22.16
CA SER A 17 3.77 3.68 -22.74
C SER A 17 5.12 2.95 -22.78
N LYS A 18 5.02 1.61 -22.65
CA LYS A 18 6.00 0.53 -22.87
C LYS A 18 6.68 0.04 -21.58
N ASP A 19 6.69 -1.23 -21.22
CA ASP A 19 6.31 -2.49 -21.87
C ASP A 19 5.89 -3.49 -20.75
N THR A 20 5.14 -4.53 -21.13
CA THR A 20 4.68 -5.68 -20.33
C THR A 20 5.44 -5.93 -19.02
N PHE A 21 4.74 -5.77 -17.89
CA PHE A 21 5.26 -5.88 -16.52
C PHE A 21 5.49 -7.35 -16.13
N PHE A 22 6.73 -7.80 -16.15
CA PHE A 22 7.14 -9.06 -15.50
C PHE A 22 8.51 -8.85 -14.84
N HIS A 23 8.57 -8.84 -13.49
CA HIS A 23 9.80 -9.04 -12.69
C HIS A 23 9.44 -9.05 -11.18
N LEU A 24 9.11 -10.18 -10.55
CA LEU A 24 9.97 -11.28 -10.04
C LEU A 24 11.15 -10.80 -9.16
N SER A 25 11.03 -11.11 -7.85
CA SER A 25 11.94 -10.93 -6.70
C SER A 25 11.77 -9.65 -5.84
N GLY A 26 12.12 -9.77 -4.55
CA GLY A 26 11.93 -8.77 -3.48
C GLY A 26 12.52 -7.37 -3.73
N GLU A 27 13.34 -7.18 -4.76
CA GLU A 27 13.75 -5.86 -5.24
C GLU A 27 12.57 -5.01 -5.74
N SER A 28 11.46 -5.65 -6.11
CA SER A 28 10.25 -4.93 -6.53
C SER A 28 9.64 -4.08 -5.42
N ALA A 29 9.86 -4.42 -4.14
CA ALA A 29 9.44 -3.59 -3.00
C ALA A 29 10.27 -2.30 -2.85
N GLN A 30 11.47 -2.24 -3.44
CA GLN A 30 12.36 -1.08 -3.42
C GLN A 30 12.23 -0.20 -4.67
N ARG A 31 11.31 -0.54 -5.58
CA ARG A 31 11.10 0.19 -6.83
C ARG A 31 10.71 1.65 -6.57
N PRO A 32 11.19 2.60 -7.39
CA PRO A 32 10.79 4.01 -7.29
C PRO A 32 9.27 4.21 -7.31
N GLU A 33 8.50 3.39 -8.04
CA GLU A 33 7.05 3.46 -8.13
C GLU A 33 6.36 3.12 -6.80
N VAL A 34 6.81 2.06 -6.12
CA VAL A 34 6.33 1.66 -4.78
C VAL A 34 6.68 2.75 -3.76
N LEU A 35 7.91 3.26 -3.81
CA LEU A 35 8.34 4.35 -2.93
C LEU A 35 7.57 5.65 -3.20
N ARG A 36 7.28 5.98 -4.47
CA ARG A 36 6.46 7.14 -4.86
C ARG A 36 5.02 6.99 -4.43
N HIS A 37 4.46 5.77 -4.50
CA HIS A 37 3.12 5.49 -3.98
C HIS A 37 3.09 5.68 -2.46
N ARG A 38 4.01 5.06 -1.72
CA ARG A 38 4.11 5.19 -0.26
C ARG A 38 4.28 6.63 0.22
N LYS A 39 5.08 7.45 -0.48
CA LYS A 39 5.22 8.88 -0.17
C LYS A 39 3.95 9.69 -0.42
N ARG A 40 3.06 9.24 -1.31
CA ARG A 40 1.78 9.91 -1.56
C ARG A 40 0.77 9.66 -0.44
N LEU A 41 0.92 8.57 0.32
CA LEU A 41 0.06 8.26 1.48
C LEU A 41 0.06 9.36 2.53
N ASP A 42 1.20 10.02 2.76
CA ASP A 42 1.31 11.14 3.71
C ASP A 42 0.42 12.35 3.38
N ARG A 43 -0.14 12.39 2.18
CA ARG A 43 -0.98 13.49 1.69
C ARG A 43 -2.45 13.11 1.63
N LEU A 44 -2.77 11.85 1.93
CA LEU A 44 -4.14 11.36 1.95
C LEU A 44 -4.69 11.61 3.35
N ASP A 45 -5.97 11.96 3.41
CA ASP A 45 -6.67 12.21 4.66
C ASP A 45 -7.92 11.35 4.65
N PRO A 46 -7.97 10.30 5.50
CA PRO A 46 -9.16 9.47 5.59
C PRO A 46 -10.36 10.29 6.06
N ARG A 47 -11.53 9.93 5.55
CA ARG A 47 -12.81 10.52 5.92
C ARG A 47 -13.44 9.70 7.02
N GLY A 48 -13.78 10.36 8.12
CA GLY A 48 -14.41 9.71 9.26
C GLY A 48 -13.41 9.17 10.27
N ASP A 49 -13.93 8.47 11.26
CA ASP A 49 -13.17 8.07 12.44
C ASP A 49 -12.74 6.60 12.36
N SER A 50 -13.31 5.83 11.42
CA SER A 50 -13.04 4.39 11.24
C SER A 50 -12.76 4.02 9.77
N VAL A 51 -11.61 3.40 9.53
CA VAL A 51 -11.14 3.05 8.18
C VAL A 51 -10.78 1.57 8.10
N LEU A 52 -11.35 0.88 7.12
CA LEU A 52 -10.94 -0.46 6.73
C LEU A 52 -9.85 -0.41 5.67
N LEU A 53 -8.78 -1.14 5.89
CA LEU A 53 -7.73 -1.45 4.93
C LEU A 53 -7.90 -2.91 4.52
N THR A 54 -8.26 -3.22 3.28
CA THR A 54 -8.67 -4.58 2.87
C THR A 54 -8.04 -5.05 1.56
N GLU A 55 -7.66 -6.34 1.52
CA GLU A 55 -7.36 -7.06 0.26
C GLU A 55 -8.62 -7.64 -0.41
N GLY A 56 -9.76 -7.63 0.30
CA GLY A 56 -11.06 -8.14 -0.14
C GLY A 56 -12.07 -7.03 -0.45
N ASN A 57 -13.36 -7.36 -0.39
CA ASN A 57 -14.43 -6.39 -0.67
C ASN A 57 -14.65 -5.39 0.47
N ASP A 58 -15.24 -4.25 0.11
CA ASP A 58 -15.70 -3.22 1.04
C ASP A 58 -16.65 -3.80 2.10
N ALA A 59 -16.61 -3.25 3.31
CA ALA A 59 -17.54 -3.61 4.38
C ALA A 59 -18.31 -2.37 4.87
N ASP A 60 -19.64 -2.45 4.86
CA ASP A 60 -20.57 -1.36 5.23
C ASP A 60 -20.47 -0.89 6.70
N ARG A 61 -19.60 -1.49 7.52
CA ARG A 61 -19.43 -1.19 8.95
C ARG A 61 -18.40 -0.09 9.24
N PHE A 62 -17.75 0.46 8.21
CA PHE A 62 -16.70 1.47 8.34
C PHE A 62 -17.11 2.77 7.65
N ASP A 63 -16.59 3.89 8.13
CA ASP A 63 -16.81 5.20 7.49
C ASP A 63 -16.12 5.27 6.13
N GLU A 64 -15.00 4.56 5.98
CA GLU A 64 -14.24 4.47 4.73
C GLU A 64 -13.58 3.11 4.54
N CYS A 65 -13.45 2.67 3.28
CA CYS A 65 -12.75 1.46 2.87
C CYS A 65 -11.66 1.81 1.86
N TRP A 66 -10.44 1.34 2.13
CA TRP A 66 -9.27 1.49 1.28
C TRP A 66 -8.73 0.11 0.92
N ASN A 67 -8.27 -0.02 -0.32
CA ASN A 67 -7.62 -1.23 -0.78
C ASN A 67 -6.22 -1.34 -0.17
N VAL A 68 -5.76 -2.56 0.06
CA VAL A 68 -4.37 -2.88 0.38
C VAL A 68 -3.85 -3.81 -0.70
N GLN A 69 -2.70 -3.47 -1.28
CA GLN A 69 -2.07 -4.33 -2.29
C GLN A 69 -0.58 -4.43 -1.98
N PRO A 70 -0.06 -5.59 -1.56
CA PRO A 70 1.38 -5.77 -1.46
C PRO A 70 2.07 -5.73 -2.85
N PRO A 71 3.25 -5.10 -2.98
CA PRO A 71 4.03 -4.39 -1.96
C PRO A 71 3.66 -2.91 -1.75
N PHE A 72 2.65 -2.40 -2.45
CA PHE A 72 2.30 -0.96 -2.48
C PHE A 72 1.75 -0.43 -1.16
N GLY A 73 1.00 -1.26 -0.41
CA GLY A 73 0.36 -0.85 0.85
C GLY A 73 -1.07 -0.32 0.63
N PRO A 74 -1.61 0.46 1.60
CA PRO A 74 -2.99 0.93 1.55
C PRO A 74 -3.18 2.09 0.57
N PHE A 75 -4.33 2.17 -0.10
CA PHE A 75 -4.72 3.31 -0.94
C PHE A 75 -6.25 3.43 -1.08
N PRO A 76 -6.78 4.66 -1.26
CA PRO A 76 -8.20 4.88 -1.52
C PRO A 76 -8.67 4.12 -2.75
N THR A 77 -9.85 3.53 -2.68
CA THR A 77 -10.41 2.69 -3.75
C THR A 77 -10.48 3.43 -5.10
N GLU A 78 -10.67 4.75 -5.10
CA GLU A 78 -10.70 5.58 -6.31
C GLU A 78 -9.36 5.62 -7.07
N LEU A 79 -8.25 5.23 -6.42
CA LEU A 79 -6.94 5.17 -7.05
C LEU A 79 -6.62 3.81 -7.67
N ALA A 80 -7.46 2.79 -7.50
CA ALA A 80 -7.19 1.42 -7.95
C ALA A 80 -6.89 1.31 -9.45
N ASP A 81 -7.54 2.13 -10.28
CA ASP A 81 -7.35 2.14 -11.74
C ASP A 81 -6.06 2.86 -12.20
N GLY A 82 -5.31 3.45 -11.26
CA GLY A 82 -4.10 4.22 -11.55
C GLY A 82 -2.83 3.37 -11.53
N TYR A 83 -1.95 3.54 -12.53
CA TYR A 83 -0.59 2.99 -12.46
C TYR A 83 0.15 3.49 -11.20
N PRO A 84 0.83 2.62 -10.41
CA PRO A 84 1.22 1.23 -10.71
C PRO A 84 0.24 0.13 -10.24
N LEU A 85 -0.94 0.46 -9.75
CA LEU A 85 -1.85 -0.48 -9.07
C LEU A 85 -2.54 -1.47 -10.02
N THR A 86 -2.60 -1.14 -11.32
CA THR A 86 -3.09 -2.02 -12.39
C THR A 86 -2.07 -3.07 -12.85
N ALA A 87 -0.85 -3.06 -12.32
CA ALA A 87 0.17 -4.05 -12.68
C ALA A 87 -0.24 -5.44 -12.18
N GLN A 88 -0.08 -6.47 -13.04
CA GLN A 88 -0.31 -7.85 -12.62
C GLN A 88 0.73 -8.24 -11.57
N VAL A 89 0.26 -8.44 -10.35
CA VAL A 89 1.04 -8.95 -9.23
C VAL A 89 0.96 -10.48 -9.27
N PRO A 90 2.05 -11.22 -9.02
CA PRO A 90 1.99 -12.68 -8.91
C PRO A 90 1.01 -13.11 -7.82
N GLU A 91 0.33 -14.25 -8.00
CA GLU A 91 -0.58 -14.85 -7.01
C GLU A 91 0.10 -15.12 -5.65
N ARG A 92 1.43 -15.26 -5.63
CA ARG A 92 2.21 -15.39 -4.40
C ARG A 92 3.39 -14.43 -4.41
N LEU A 93 3.42 -13.59 -3.39
CA LEU A 93 4.53 -12.71 -3.10
C LEU A 93 5.42 -13.29 -1.99
N ASP A 94 6.70 -12.90 -2.00
CA ASP A 94 7.61 -13.23 -0.90
C ASP A 94 7.35 -12.30 0.30
N SER A 95 7.74 -12.73 1.51
CA SER A 95 7.55 -11.97 2.75
C SER A 95 7.95 -10.48 2.69
N PRO A 96 9.05 -10.07 2.01
CA PRO A 96 9.42 -8.66 1.91
C PRO A 96 8.36 -7.76 1.25
N ALA A 97 7.49 -8.30 0.40
CA ALA A 97 6.42 -7.53 -0.22
C ALA A 97 5.33 -7.18 0.79
N TYR A 98 4.91 -8.16 1.59
CA TYR A 98 3.96 -7.96 2.69
C TYR A 98 4.53 -7.02 3.76
N GLU A 99 5.81 -7.17 4.09
CA GLU A 99 6.50 -6.26 5.02
C GLU A 99 6.53 -4.82 4.49
N ALA A 100 6.70 -4.62 3.18
CA ALA A 100 6.63 -3.30 2.56
C ALA A 100 5.22 -2.69 2.66
N ALA A 101 4.18 -3.50 2.43
CA ALA A 101 2.78 -3.09 2.58
C ALA A 101 2.46 -2.73 4.04
N ALA A 102 2.87 -3.57 5.00
CA ALA A 102 2.75 -3.31 6.43
C ALA A 102 3.45 -2.01 6.85
N ALA A 103 4.61 -1.71 6.25
CA ALA A 103 5.31 -0.46 6.48
C ALA A 103 4.56 0.77 5.90
N GLY A 104 3.75 0.57 4.86
CA GLY A 104 2.78 1.54 4.35
C GLY A 104 1.63 1.77 5.34
N VAL A 105 1.02 0.69 5.82
CA VAL A 105 -0.03 0.72 6.87
C VAL A 105 0.45 1.47 8.10
N ARG A 106 1.61 1.09 8.64
CA ARG A 106 2.21 1.77 9.80
C ARG A 106 2.35 3.27 9.57
N ARG A 107 2.80 3.69 8.38
CA ARG A 107 3.00 5.10 8.06
C ARG A 107 1.67 5.87 8.03
N LEU A 108 0.63 5.29 7.45
CA LEU A 108 -0.72 5.87 7.45
C LEU A 108 -1.23 6.01 8.90
N VAL A 109 -1.14 4.93 9.67
CA VAL A 109 -1.58 4.86 11.06
C VAL A 109 -0.82 5.85 11.96
N GLU A 110 0.49 6.03 11.75
CA GLU A 110 1.30 7.04 12.46
C GLU A 110 0.94 8.48 12.08
N ALA A 111 0.48 8.72 10.83
CA ALA A 111 0.07 10.04 10.35
C ALA A 111 -1.33 10.47 10.84
N HIS A 112 -2.21 9.50 11.14
CA HIS A 112 -3.59 9.74 11.56
C HIS A 112 -3.87 9.09 12.93
N PRO A 113 -3.31 9.63 14.04
CA PRO A 113 -3.39 9.01 15.36
C PRO A 113 -4.82 8.94 15.93
N ASP A 114 -5.70 9.85 15.51
CA ASP A 114 -7.08 9.94 15.99
C ASP A 114 -8.06 9.04 15.21
N THR A 115 -7.61 8.45 14.10
CA THR A 115 -8.42 7.55 13.26
C THR A 115 -8.22 6.09 13.69
N ALA A 116 -9.30 5.34 13.85
CA ALA A 116 -9.27 3.90 14.06
C ALA A 116 -9.07 3.16 12.74
N PHE A 117 -8.19 2.16 12.74
CA PHE A 117 -7.86 1.38 11.55
C PHE A 117 -8.07 -0.11 11.81
N THR A 118 -8.64 -0.78 10.82
CA THR A 118 -8.68 -2.24 10.75
C THR A 118 -7.96 -2.69 9.49
N LEU A 119 -7.11 -3.72 9.59
CA LEU A 119 -6.48 -4.38 8.46
C LEU A 119 -7.11 -5.77 8.28
N ALA A 120 -7.90 -5.91 7.21
CA ALA A 120 -8.39 -7.19 6.73
C ALA A 120 -7.39 -7.75 5.70
N HIS A 121 -6.66 -8.79 6.08
CA HIS A 121 -5.57 -9.36 5.31
C HIS A 121 -5.89 -10.80 4.88
N ASP A 122 -5.28 -11.25 3.80
CA ASP A 122 -5.38 -12.61 3.28
C ASP A 122 -4.10 -13.40 3.58
N GLY A 123 -4.04 -14.08 4.72
CA GLY A 123 -2.94 -14.98 5.06
C GLY A 123 -1.54 -14.33 5.16
N TRP A 124 -1.45 -13.07 5.62
CA TRP A 124 -0.17 -12.35 5.70
C TRP A 124 0.85 -13.07 6.60
N PRO A 125 2.14 -13.09 6.21
CA PRO A 125 3.17 -13.71 7.03
C PRO A 125 3.31 -12.99 8.37
N ALA A 126 3.57 -13.74 9.44
CA ALA A 126 3.73 -13.20 10.80
C ALA A 126 4.77 -12.06 10.90
N SER A 127 5.81 -12.06 10.05
CA SER A 127 6.80 -10.97 10.01
C SER A 127 6.21 -9.63 9.55
N ALA A 128 5.24 -9.65 8.63
CA ALA A 128 4.54 -8.46 8.18
C ALA A 128 3.54 -7.97 9.23
N LEU A 129 2.77 -8.88 9.83
CA LEU A 129 1.81 -8.54 10.91
C LEU A 129 2.52 -7.93 12.12
N ALA A 130 3.71 -8.42 12.47
CA ALA A 130 4.53 -7.84 13.54
C ALA A 130 5.01 -6.40 13.26
N ALA A 131 4.99 -5.95 12.01
CA ALA A 131 5.33 -4.58 11.63
C ALA A 131 4.12 -3.62 11.64
N VAL A 132 2.90 -4.15 11.77
CA VAL A 132 1.67 -3.36 11.92
C VAL A 132 1.55 -2.86 13.36
N PRO A 133 1.20 -1.59 13.60
CA PRO A 133 1.03 -1.07 14.96
C PRO A 133 -0.05 -1.81 15.74
N GLU A 134 0.19 -2.05 17.04
CA GLU A 134 -0.74 -2.78 17.94
C GLU A 134 -2.15 -2.18 18.03
N ARG A 135 -2.31 -0.90 17.68
CA ARG A 135 -3.60 -0.20 17.68
C ARG A 135 -4.49 -0.52 16.47
N VAL A 136 -3.98 -1.27 15.51
CA VAL A 136 -4.72 -1.69 14.30
C VAL A 136 -5.38 -3.03 14.61
N ASP A 137 -6.70 -3.11 14.44
CA ASP A 137 -7.40 -4.38 14.52
C ASP A 137 -7.06 -5.23 13.30
N LEU A 138 -6.72 -6.51 13.51
CA LEU A 138 -6.36 -7.44 12.44
C LEU A 138 -7.48 -8.44 12.21
N TRP A 139 -7.95 -8.59 10.97
CA TRP A 139 -8.88 -9.64 10.55
C TRP A 139 -8.24 -10.50 9.47
N ASP A 140 -8.30 -11.81 9.66
CA ASP A 140 -7.85 -12.76 8.64
C ASP A 140 -9.03 -13.17 7.77
N LEU A 141 -8.93 -12.87 6.48
CA LEU A 141 -9.95 -13.18 5.48
C LEU A 141 -9.95 -14.67 5.11
N ASP A 142 -8.84 -15.38 5.32
CA ASP A 142 -8.74 -16.83 5.10
C ASP A 142 -9.56 -17.64 6.15
N GLU A 143 -9.96 -17.01 7.27
CA GLU A 143 -10.70 -17.66 8.37
C GLU A 143 -12.22 -17.41 8.34
N GLU A 144 -12.75 -16.64 7.36
CA GLU A 144 -14.20 -16.32 7.18
C GLU A 144 -14.94 -17.19 6.15
#